data_AF-A0A0M5IQC5-F1
#
_entry.id   AF-A0A0M5IQC5-F1
#
_cell.length_a   1.000
_cell.length_b   1.000
_cell.length_c   1.000
_cell.angle_alpha   90.00
_cell.angle_beta   90.00
_cell.angle_gamma   90.00
#
_symmetry.space_group_name_H-M   'P 1'
#
loop_
_entity.id
_entity.type
_entity.pdbx_description
1 polymer ?
#
loop_
_entity_poly.entity_id
_entity_poly.type
_entity_poly.pdbx_seq_one_letter_code
_entity_poly.pdbx_strand_id
1 'polypeptide(L)'
;MTVQDQTLARDLRSVAGLTELITVLYQEALGNEGLDEHADFFESGGDSLTAFQITGRIQEAVGTEIAIALVFTYPTPAELAEVVAEELADLPAGATHE
;
A
#
# COMPACT_ATOMS: atom_id res chain seq x y z
N MET A 1 6.20 -16.28 23.12
CA MET A 1 4.84 -16.05 22.58
C MET A 1 5.03 -15.13 21.38
N THR A 2 5.46 -15.68 20.25
CA THR A 2 5.89 -14.89 19.07
C THR A 2 5.78 -15.75 17.81
N VAL A 3 4.58 -16.29 17.60
CA VAL A 3 4.21 -17.02 16.36
C VAL A 3 3.21 -16.23 15.50
N GLN A 4 2.77 -15.05 15.93
CA GLN A 4 1.82 -14.21 15.17
C GLN A 4 2.49 -13.28 14.14
N ASP A 5 3.74 -12.84 14.36
CA ASP A 5 4.43 -11.92 13.42
C ASP A 5 4.91 -12.59 12.11
N GLN A 6 5.29 -13.86 12.13
CA GLN A 6 5.92 -14.49 10.95
C GLN A 6 4.92 -14.90 9.84
N THR A 7 3.63 -15.07 10.16
CA THR A 7 2.59 -15.35 9.15
C THR A 7 2.20 -14.07 8.41
N LEU A 8 2.11 -12.94 9.13
CA LEU A 8 1.82 -11.63 8.55
C LEU A 8 2.87 -11.25 7.49
N ALA A 9 4.16 -11.41 7.80
CA ALA A 9 5.25 -11.07 6.88
C ALA A 9 5.27 -11.93 5.58
N ARG A 10 4.67 -13.12 5.59
CA ARG A 10 4.57 -13.98 4.40
C ARG A 10 3.35 -13.62 3.56
N ASP A 11 2.26 -13.19 4.20
CA ASP A 11 1.05 -12.74 3.53
C ASP A 11 1.23 -11.38 2.85
N LEU A 12 1.99 -10.48 3.49
CA LEU A 12 2.36 -9.15 2.97
C LEU A 12 3.20 -9.14 1.68
N ARG A 13 3.68 -10.29 1.20
CA ARG A 13 4.32 -10.42 -0.12
C ARG A 13 3.36 -10.84 -1.22
N SER A 14 2.12 -11.13 -0.87
CA SER A 14 1.05 -11.45 -1.81
C SER A 14 0.23 -10.21 -2.08
N VAL A 15 -0.30 -10.08 -3.30
CA VAL A 15 -1.23 -9.00 -3.67
C VAL A 15 -2.38 -8.90 -2.67
N ALA A 16 -2.96 -10.03 -2.25
CA ALA A 16 -4.06 -10.06 -1.29
C ALA A 16 -3.68 -9.45 0.08
N GLY A 17 -2.51 -9.79 0.62
CA GLY A 17 -2.06 -9.25 1.90
C GLY A 17 -1.71 -7.77 1.83
N LEU A 18 -1.14 -7.32 0.71
CA LEU A 18 -0.91 -5.89 0.45
C LEU A 18 -2.23 -5.12 0.29
N THR A 19 -3.21 -5.72 -0.40
CA THR A 19 -4.54 -5.11 -0.60
C THR A 19 -5.22 -4.90 0.74
N GLU A 20 -5.21 -5.89 1.62
CA GLU A 20 -5.78 -5.77 2.97
C GLU A 20 -5.05 -4.71 3.80
N LEU A 21 -3.72 -4.71 3.80
CA LEU A 21 -2.92 -3.70 4.49
C LEU A 21 -3.27 -2.28 4.01
N ILE A 22 -3.25 -2.06 2.70
CA ILE A 22 -3.49 -0.74 2.09
C ILE A 22 -4.93 -0.29 2.37
N THR A 23 -5.91 -1.21 2.27
CA THR A 23 -7.31 -0.94 2.59
C THR A 23 -7.43 -0.46 4.04
N VAL A 24 -6.84 -1.18 5.00
CA VAL A 24 -6.86 -0.76 6.42
C VAL A 24 -6.22 0.61 6.61
N LEU A 25 -5.08 0.87 5.97
CA LEU A 25 -4.43 2.18 6.04
C LEU A 25 -5.31 3.30 5.47
N TYR A 26 -6.07 3.04 4.41
CA TYR A 26 -7.00 4.00 3.82
C TYR A 26 -8.19 4.24 4.74
N GLN A 27 -8.74 3.18 5.31
CA GLN A 27 -9.84 3.25 6.27
C GLN A 27 -9.45 4.08 7.49
N GLU A 28 -8.25 3.85 8.06
CA GLU A 28 -7.73 4.64 9.19
C GLU A 28 -7.45 6.10 8.80
N ALA A 29 -6.88 6.32 7.63
CA ALA A 29 -6.55 7.64 7.10
C ALA A 29 -7.80 8.50 6.85
N LEU A 30 -8.84 7.90 6.26
CA LEU A 30 -10.08 8.57 5.88
C LEU A 30 -11.15 8.53 6.98
N GLY A 31 -10.93 7.75 8.04
CA GLY A 31 -11.92 7.50 9.09
C GLY A 31 -13.15 6.77 8.58
N ASN A 32 -13.00 5.93 7.55
CA ASN A 32 -14.09 5.19 6.92
C ASN A 32 -13.79 3.68 6.92
N GLU A 33 -14.23 2.98 7.96
CA GLU A 33 -14.03 1.54 8.17
C GLU A 33 -14.76 0.64 7.13
N GLY A 34 -15.63 1.22 6.29
CA GLY A 34 -16.40 0.51 5.26
C GLY A 34 -15.85 0.69 3.85
N LEU A 35 -14.64 1.23 3.69
CA LEU A 35 -14.01 1.46 2.40
C LEU A 35 -13.63 0.11 1.75
N ASP A 36 -14.02 -0.06 0.49
CA ASP A 36 -13.80 -1.27 -0.31
C ASP A 36 -12.41 -1.26 -0.96
N GLU A 37 -11.86 -2.42 -1.28
CA GLU A 37 -10.55 -2.54 -1.93
C GLU A 37 -10.49 -1.89 -3.32
N HIS A 38 -11.65 -1.65 -3.95
CA HIS A 38 -11.78 -0.95 -5.22
C HIS A 38 -12.24 0.51 -5.08
N ALA A 39 -12.34 1.03 -3.86
CA ALA A 39 -12.74 2.41 -3.64
C ALA A 39 -11.57 3.36 -3.94
N ASP A 40 -11.84 4.37 -4.76
CA ASP A 40 -10.87 5.41 -5.10
C ASP A 40 -10.60 6.29 -3.87
N PHE A 41 -9.31 6.44 -3.52
CA PHE A 41 -8.86 7.22 -2.37
C PHE A 41 -9.33 8.68 -2.43
N PHE A 42 -9.23 9.32 -3.60
CA PHE A 42 -9.51 10.73 -3.77
C PHE A 42 -11.02 10.97 -3.85
N GLU A 43 -11.79 10.07 -4.48
CA GLU A 43 -13.26 10.14 -4.44
C GLU A 43 -13.81 9.90 -3.02
N SER A 44 -13.11 9.12 -2.21
CA SER A 44 -13.47 8.83 -0.81
C SER A 44 -13.11 9.97 0.15
N GLY A 45 -12.53 11.08 -0.34
CA GLY A 45 -12.18 12.25 0.46
C GLY A 45 -10.70 12.33 0.85
N GLY A 46 -9.85 11.52 0.24
CA GLY A 46 -8.41 11.56 0.43
C GLY A 46 -7.74 12.78 -0.20
N ASP A 47 -6.65 13.21 0.43
CA ASP A 47 -5.85 14.35 0.02
C ASP A 47 -4.36 14.01 -0.01
N SER A 48 -3.57 14.89 -0.66
CA SER A 48 -2.15 14.65 -0.92
C SER A 48 -1.32 14.45 0.35
N LEU A 49 -1.70 15.12 1.45
CA LEU A 49 -1.02 14.96 2.74
C LEU A 49 -1.26 13.58 3.32
N THR A 50 -2.51 13.11 3.27
CA THR A 50 -2.88 11.78 3.73
C THR A 50 -2.28 10.71 2.84
N ALA A 51 -2.27 10.91 1.51
CA ALA A 51 -1.58 10.05 0.53
C ALA A 51 -0.08 9.90 0.84
N PHE A 52 0.60 11.00 1.17
CA PHE A 52 2.01 10.95 1.55
C PHE A 52 2.25 10.14 2.83
N GLN A 53 1.38 10.32 3.84
CA GLN A 53 1.47 9.59 5.10
C GLN A 53 1.25 8.08 4.94
N ILE A 54 0.22 7.66 4.19
CA ILE A 54 -0.03 6.23 3.92
C ILE A 54 1.11 5.60 3.13
N THR A 55 1.69 6.32 2.16
CA THR A 55 2.82 5.84 1.36
C THR A 55 4.02 5.58 2.27
N GLY A 56 4.29 6.47 3.22
CA GLY A 56 5.32 6.25 4.25
C GLY A 56 5.10 4.95 5.05
N ARG A 57 3.87 4.72 5.52
CA ARG A 57 3.54 3.52 6.29
C ARG A 57 3.62 2.23 5.46
N ILE A 58 3.21 2.27 4.20
CA ILE A 58 3.35 1.12 3.28
C ILE A 58 4.83 0.78 3.14
N GLN A 59 5.68 1.78 2.89
CA GLN A 59 7.14 1.60 2.77
C GLN A 59 7.76 1.00 4.04
N GLU A 60 7.34 1.45 5.22
CA GLU A 60 7.79 0.87 6.50
C GLU A 60 7.36 -0.60 6.66
N ALA A 61 6.16 -0.96 6.19
CA ALA A 61 5.64 -2.32 6.27
C ALA A 61 6.32 -3.28 5.29
N VAL A 62 6.59 -2.84 4.06
CA VAL A 62 7.17 -3.69 3.00
C VAL A 62 8.70 -3.62 2.96
N GLY A 63 9.30 -2.56 3.50
CA GLY A 63 10.74 -2.33 3.52
C GLY A 63 11.35 -1.87 2.19
N THR A 64 10.52 -1.40 1.26
CA THR A 64 10.91 -0.91 -0.07
C THR A 64 10.37 0.51 -0.27
N GLU A 65 11.13 1.35 -0.96
CA GLU A 65 10.71 2.71 -1.31
C GLU A 65 9.63 2.66 -2.39
N ILE A 66 8.50 3.33 -2.14
CA ILE A 66 7.33 3.33 -3.03
C ILE A 66 7.07 4.77 -3.43
N ALA A 67 7.06 5.04 -4.74
CA ALA A 67 6.80 6.37 -5.24
C ALA A 67 5.36 6.80 -4.95
N ILE A 68 5.16 7.96 -4.33
CA ILE A 68 3.82 8.52 -4.09
C ILE A 68 3.03 8.71 -5.40
N ALA A 69 3.71 8.90 -6.54
CA ALA A 69 3.09 8.97 -7.86
C ALA A 69 2.22 7.73 -8.17
N LEU A 70 2.55 6.56 -7.60
CA LEU A 70 1.76 5.35 -7.75
C LEU A 70 0.40 5.47 -7.06
N VAL A 71 0.30 6.12 -5.91
CA VAL A 71 -1.00 6.39 -5.25
C VAL A 71 -1.89 7.29 -6.10
N PHE A 72 -1.31 8.23 -6.86
CA PHE A 72 -2.05 9.08 -7.79
C PHE A 72 -2.44 8.36 -9.08
N THR A 73 -1.65 7.37 -9.51
CA THR A 73 -1.89 6.61 -10.74
C THR A 73 -2.86 5.46 -10.51
N TYR A 74 -2.75 4.82 -9.35
CA TYR A 74 -3.49 3.66 -8.88
C TYR A 74 -4.13 4.02 -7.54
N PRO A 75 -5.24 4.79 -7.56
CA PRO A 75 -5.86 5.36 -6.38
C PRO A 75 -6.66 4.35 -5.56
N THR A 76 -6.81 3.11 -6.03
CA THR A 76 -7.52 2.05 -5.30
C THR A 76 -6.54 1.14 -4.55
N PRO A 77 -6.93 0.62 -3.38
CA PRO A 77 -6.11 -0.34 -2.62
C PRO A 77 -5.67 -1.57 -3.43
N ALA A 78 -6.59 -2.15 -4.21
CA ALA A 78 -6.31 -3.33 -5.02
C ALA A 78 -5.28 -3.04 -6.13
N GLU A 79 -5.43 -1.95 -6.87
CA GLU A 79 -4.49 -1.59 -7.93
C GLU A 79 -3.11 -1.22 -7.36
N LEU A 80 -3.07 -0.47 -6.26
CA LEU A 80 -1.81 -0.11 -5.61
C LEU A 80 -1.10 -1.36 -5.08
N ALA A 81 -1.84 -2.33 -4.52
CA ALA A 81 -1.29 -3.58 -4.04
C ALA A 81 -0.65 -4.42 -5.16
N GLU A 82 -1.27 -4.45 -6.35
CA GLU A 82 -0.69 -5.13 -7.52
C GLU A 82 0.65 -4.52 -7.88
N VAL A 83 0.71 -3.20 -8.01
CA VAL A 83 1.95 -2.51 -8.41
C VAL A 83 3.02 -2.62 -7.32
N VAL A 84 2.67 -2.51 -6.05
CA VAL A 84 3.62 -2.73 -4.96
C VAL A 84 4.14 -4.18 -4.95
N ALA A 85 3.28 -5.17 -5.23
CA ALA A 85 3.72 -6.55 -5.36
C ALA A 85 4.67 -6.74 -6.55
N GLU A 86 4.40 -6.05 -7.66
CA GLU A 86 5.29 -6.01 -8.81
C GLU A 86 6.64 -5.38 -8.46
N GLU A 87 6.69 -4.25 -7.76
CA GLU A 87 7.94 -3.60 -7.31
C GLU A 87 8.75 -4.49 -6.35
N LEU A 88 8.06 -5.31 -5.54
CA LEU A 88 8.69 -6.28 -4.64
C LEU A 88 9.19 -7.53 -5.39
N ALA A 89 8.56 -7.90 -6.51
CA ALA A 89 8.91 -9.05 -7.33
C ALA A 89 9.98 -8.71 -8.39
N ASP A 90 9.86 -7.53 -8.99
CA ASP A 90 10.78 -6.90 -9.94
C ASP A 90 11.82 -6.08 -9.18
N LEU A 91 12.63 -6.77 -8.36
CA LEU A 91 13.90 -6.21 -7.90
C LEU A 91 15.05 -6.61 -8.86
N PRO A 92 15.19 -6.04 -10.08
CA PRO A 92 16.50 -5.89 -10.69
C PRO A 92 17.17 -4.63 -10.11
N ALA A 93 18.48 -4.71 -9.89
CA ALA A 93 19.28 -3.60 -9.40
C ALA A 93 19.15 -2.35 -10.29
N GLY A 94 18.45 -1.32 -9.81
CA GLY A 94 18.59 0.05 -10.27
C GLY A 94 17.44 0.61 -11.10
N ALA A 95 16.59 1.40 -10.46
CA ALA A 95 15.97 2.55 -11.10
C ALA A 95 16.21 3.76 -10.20
N THR A 96 17.35 4.40 -10.43
CA THR A 96 17.65 5.75 -9.97
C THR A 96 16.52 6.67 -10.41
N HIS A 97 15.79 7.26 -9.47
CA HIS A 97 15.04 8.47 -9.76
C HIS A 97 16.09 9.59 -9.94
N GLU A 98 16.38 9.96 -11.19
CA GLU A 98 17.31 11.05 -11.56
C GLU A 98 16.71 12.44 -11.25
#